data_AF-A0A1Q3L6U7-F1
#
_entry.id   AF-A0A1Q3L6U7-F1
#
_cell.length_a   1.000
_cell.length_b   1.000
_cell.length_c   1.000
_cell.angle_alpha   90.00
_cell.angle_beta   90.00
_cell.angle_gamma   90.00
#
_symmetry.space_group_name_H-M   'P 1'
#
loop_
_entity.id
_entity.type
_entity.pdbx_description
1 polymer ?
#
loop_
_entity_poly.entity_id
_entity_poly.type
_entity_poly.pdbx_seq_one_letter_code
_entity_poly.pdbx_strand_id
1 'polypeptide(L)'
;MEISSKEKFIIEESYPYLEAFLLEDDSFYPFAMILTNKMIARPIDPDIQEEFPSSEYLIDLLEYQIRQRLYEEQYILGVICIDLLFDSNQNGVEFRLISSSSEKKLYLKYTIEDNKVQWMKP
;
A
#
# COMPACT_ATOMS: atom_id res chain seq x y z
N MET A 1 -16.13 3.91 8.61
CA MET A 1 -16.33 3.14 7.36
C MET A 1 -15.90 1.72 7.65
N GLU A 2 -16.75 0.73 7.45
CA GLU A 2 -16.40 -0.67 7.76
C GLU A 2 -15.43 -1.20 6.69
N ILE A 3 -14.36 -1.87 7.12
CA ILE A 3 -13.40 -2.57 6.25
C ILE A 3 -13.81 -4.03 6.10
N SER A 4 -13.82 -4.54 4.87
CA SER A 4 -14.14 -5.94 4.62
C SER A 4 -12.99 -6.86 5.08
N SER A 5 -13.28 -8.15 5.30
CA SER A 5 -12.23 -9.12 5.69
C SER A 5 -11.11 -9.23 4.65
N LYS A 6 -11.40 -9.02 3.36
CA LYS A 6 -10.40 -9.04 2.27
C LYS A 6 -9.52 -7.78 2.29
N GLU A 7 -10.13 -6.62 2.52
CA GLU A 7 -9.41 -5.35 2.69
C GLU A 7 -8.50 -5.40 3.91
N LYS A 8 -9.00 -5.91 5.03
CA LYS A 8 -8.22 -6.11 6.24
C LYS A 8 -7.04 -7.05 5.99
N PHE A 9 -7.28 -8.19 5.33
CA PHE A 9 -6.25 -9.18 5.02
C PHE A 9 -5.11 -8.58 4.18
N ILE A 10 -5.40 -7.90 3.07
CA ILE A 10 -4.33 -7.35 2.22
C ILE A 10 -3.53 -6.22 2.91
N ILE A 11 -4.17 -5.46 3.80
CA ILE A 11 -3.49 -4.45 4.62
C ILE A 11 -2.54 -5.12 5.62
N GLU A 12 -3.00 -6.15 6.33
CA GLU A 12 -2.17 -6.91 7.28
C GLU A 12 -0.96 -7.55 6.58
N GLU A 13 -1.15 -8.06 5.36
CA GLU A 13 -0.06 -8.61 4.53
C GLU A 13 0.93 -7.53 4.04
N SER A 14 0.55 -6.26 4.08
CA SER A 14 1.44 -5.13 3.71
C SER A 14 2.34 -4.69 4.87
N TYR A 15 1.98 -4.97 6.13
CA TYR A 15 2.74 -4.52 7.30
C TYR A 15 4.19 -4.99 7.33
N PRO A 16 4.54 -6.25 7.01
CA PRO A 16 5.94 -6.67 7.03
C PRO A 16 6.84 -5.87 6.08
N TYR A 17 6.31 -5.43 4.92
CA TYR A 17 7.04 -4.60 3.97
C TYR A 17 7.18 -3.18 4.48
N LEU A 18 6.09 -2.60 5.00
CA LEU A 18 6.12 -1.28 5.62
C LEU A 18 7.13 -1.23 6.77
N GLU A 19 7.09 -2.20 7.68
CA GLU A 19 8.01 -2.27 8.81
C GLU A 19 9.47 -2.41 8.35
N ALA A 20 9.74 -3.22 7.32
CA ALA A 20 11.08 -3.33 6.75
C ALA A 20 11.59 -1.98 6.22
N PHE A 21 10.81 -1.30 5.38
CA PHE A 21 11.24 -0.01 4.81
C PHE A 21 11.36 1.09 5.86
N LEU A 22 10.38 1.19 6.75
CA LEU A 22 10.36 2.21 7.79
C LEU A 22 11.52 2.07 8.78
N LEU A 23 11.93 0.83 9.11
CA LEU A 23 13.08 0.62 9.98
C LEU A 23 14.43 0.83 9.29
N GLU A 24 14.47 0.80 7.95
CA GLU A 24 15.68 1.04 7.16
C GLU A 24 15.91 2.53 6.90
N ASP A 25 14.87 3.23 6.42
CA ASP A 25 14.99 4.59 5.86
C ASP A 25 14.01 5.63 6.45
N ASP A 26 13.27 5.29 7.53
CA ASP A 26 12.20 6.10 8.15
C ASP A 26 11.08 6.57 7.17
N SER A 27 11.11 6.07 5.94
CA SER A 27 10.27 6.45 4.80
C SER A 27 10.25 5.33 3.76
N PHE A 28 9.35 5.40 2.77
CA PHE A 28 9.33 4.42 1.69
C PHE A 28 8.76 4.99 0.39
N TYR A 29 9.22 4.46 -0.74
CA TYR A 29 8.59 4.71 -2.03
C TYR A 29 7.25 3.97 -2.13
N PRO A 30 6.25 4.54 -2.83
CA PRO A 30 4.98 3.87 -3.03
C PRO A 30 5.16 2.45 -3.58
N PHE A 31 4.48 1.50 -2.96
CA PHE A 31 4.48 0.11 -3.43
C PHE A 31 3.06 -0.44 -3.38
N ALA A 32 2.82 -1.55 -4.07
CA ALA A 32 1.50 -2.17 -4.09
C ALA A 32 1.52 -3.65 -3.84
N MET A 33 0.41 -4.15 -3.34
CA MET A 33 0.09 -5.57 -3.27
C MET A 33 -1.23 -5.86 -3.97
N ILE A 34 -1.37 -7.09 -4.47
CA ILE A 34 -2.60 -7.62 -5.08
C ILE A 34 -3.04 -8.89 -4.38
N LEU A 35 -4.36 -9.04 -4.22
CA LEU A 35 -5.00 -10.21 -3.66
C LEU A 35 -5.62 -11.04 -4.78
N THR A 36 -5.21 -12.30 -4.88
CA THR A 36 -5.80 -13.27 -5.83
C THR A 36 -7.14 -13.81 -5.33
N ASN A 37 -7.90 -14.44 -6.23
CA ASN A 37 -9.12 -15.19 -5.87
C ASN A 37 -8.88 -16.37 -4.90
N LYS A 38 -7.63 -16.83 -4.76
CA LYS A 38 -7.20 -17.86 -3.81
C LYS A 38 -6.77 -17.30 -2.44
N MET A 39 -7.05 -16.02 -2.16
CA MET A 39 -6.63 -15.34 -0.93
C MET A 39 -5.11 -15.33 -0.72
N ILE A 40 -4.36 -15.21 -1.82
CA ILE A 40 -2.90 -15.03 -1.78
C ILE A 40 -2.60 -13.57 -2.11
N ALA A 41 -1.96 -12.85 -1.17
CA ALA A 41 -1.44 -11.51 -1.38
C ALA A 41 -0.01 -11.57 -1.94
N ARG A 42 0.33 -10.71 -2.90
CA ARG A 42 1.67 -10.63 -3.50
C ARG A 42 2.03 -9.18 -3.82
N PRO A 43 3.30 -8.78 -3.68
CA PRO A 43 3.75 -7.48 -4.15
C PRO A 43 3.64 -7.39 -5.67
N ILE A 44 3.51 -6.16 -6.16
CA ILE A 44 3.65 -5.84 -7.58
C ILE A 44 5.05 -5.31 -7.79
N ASP A 45 5.77 -5.88 -8.75
CA ASP A 45 6.95 -5.25 -9.34
C ASP A 45 6.47 -4.33 -10.48
N PRO A 46 6.48 -3.00 -10.29
CA PRO A 46 6.11 -2.06 -11.35
C PRO A 46 7.13 -2.13 -12.49
N ASP A 47 6.64 -2.02 -13.73
CA ASP A 47 7.48 -1.99 -14.92
C ASP A 47 8.02 -0.56 -15.09
N ILE A 48 8.95 -0.20 -14.22
CA ILE A 48 9.51 1.15 -14.16
C ILE A 48 10.49 1.32 -15.33
N GLN A 49 10.21 2.30 -16.19
CA GLN A 49 11.08 2.65 -17.32
C GLN A 49 12.08 3.77 -16.99
N GLU A 50 12.03 4.29 -15.77
CA GLU A 50 12.85 5.41 -15.27
C GLU A 50 13.78 4.96 -14.14
N GLU A 51 15.01 5.44 -14.10
CA GLU A 51 15.96 5.06 -13.03
C GLU A 51 15.54 5.60 -11.65
N PHE A 52 14.88 6.76 -11.61
CA PHE A 52 14.43 7.43 -10.39
C PHE A 52 13.01 8.00 -10.58
N PRO A 53 11.97 7.15 -10.55
CA PRO A 53 10.60 7.60 -10.74
C PRO A 53 10.16 8.51 -9.59
N SER A 54 9.35 9.53 -9.91
CA SER A 54 8.63 10.27 -8.87
C SER A 54 7.59 9.38 -8.18
N SER A 55 7.26 9.68 -6.92
CA SER A 55 6.19 8.99 -6.20
C SER A 55 4.85 9.08 -6.92
N GLU A 56 4.53 10.23 -7.53
CA GLU A 56 3.31 10.42 -8.31
C GLU A 56 3.26 9.50 -9.53
N TYR A 57 4.33 9.46 -10.32
CA TYR A 57 4.44 8.53 -11.45
C TYR A 57 4.29 7.07 -11.01
N LEU A 58 4.92 6.69 -9.89
CA LEU A 58 4.86 5.32 -9.40
C LEU A 58 3.45 4.94 -8.93
N ILE A 59 2.74 5.85 -8.26
CA ILE A 59 1.35 5.66 -7.86
C ILE A 59 0.47 5.47 -9.10
N ASP A 60 0.61 6.31 -10.12
CA ASP A 60 -0.17 6.23 -11.36
C ASP A 60 0.08 4.91 -12.10
N LEU A 61 1.35 4.49 -12.18
CA LEU A 61 1.74 3.24 -12.82
C LEU A 61 1.16 2.02 -12.07
N LEU A 62 1.28 2.00 -10.74
CA LEU A 62 0.73 0.92 -9.91
C LEU A 62 -0.79 0.87 -10.01
N GLU A 63 -1.46 2.02 -9.98
CA GLU A 63 -2.91 2.09 -10.14
C GLU A 63 -3.35 1.54 -11.51
N TYR A 64 -2.67 1.94 -12.59
CA TYR A 64 -2.92 1.40 -13.92
C TYR A 64 -2.75 -0.13 -13.95
N GLN A 65 -1.63 -0.64 -13.44
CA GLN A 65 -1.34 -2.08 -13.44
C GLN A 65 -2.36 -2.87 -12.61
N ILE A 66 -2.78 -2.36 -11.45
CA ILE A 66 -3.84 -2.98 -10.65
C ILE A 66 -5.14 -3.04 -11.43
N ARG A 67 -5.56 -1.94 -12.07
CA ARG A 67 -6.82 -1.88 -12.83
C ARG A 67 -6.81 -2.84 -14.01
N GLN A 68 -5.71 -2.95 -14.75
CA GLN A 68 -5.55 -3.94 -15.83
C GLN A 68 -5.69 -5.37 -15.30
N ARG A 69 -5.01 -5.69 -14.21
CA ARG A 69 -5.03 -7.01 -13.56
C ARG A 69 -6.40 -7.40 -12.97
N LEU A 70 -7.15 -6.43 -12.46
CA LEU A 70 -8.53 -6.62 -12.02
C LEU A 70 -9.47 -6.89 -13.21
N TYR A 71 -9.25 -6.19 -14.33
CA TYR A 71 -10.02 -6.39 -15.57
C TYR A 71 -9.82 -7.78 -16.16
N GLU A 72 -8.61 -8.33 -16.07
CA GLU A 72 -8.28 -9.70 -16.50
C GLU A 72 -8.81 -10.80 -15.56
N GLU A 73 -9.56 -10.44 -14.50
CA GLU A 73 -10.13 -11.33 -13.48
C GLU A 73 -9.10 -12.20 -12.73
N GLN A 74 -7.82 -11.85 -12.81
CA GLN A 74 -6.74 -12.58 -12.13
C GLN A 74 -6.69 -12.26 -10.62
N TYR A 75 -7.24 -11.10 -10.23
CA TYR A 75 -7.18 -10.56 -8.87
C TYR A 75 -8.52 -9.96 -8.46
N ILE A 76 -8.74 -9.84 -7.16
CA ILE A 76 -10.01 -9.37 -6.60
C ILE A 76 -9.88 -8.03 -5.86
N LEU A 77 -8.67 -7.61 -5.52
CA LEU A 77 -8.37 -6.39 -4.78
C LEU A 77 -6.89 -6.04 -4.96
N GLY A 78 -6.57 -4.75 -5.06
CA GLY A 78 -5.23 -4.22 -4.91
C GLY A 78 -5.16 -3.20 -3.76
N VAL A 79 -3.97 -2.99 -3.22
CA VAL A 79 -3.67 -1.92 -2.28
C VAL A 79 -2.38 -1.23 -2.70
N ILE A 80 -2.40 0.09 -2.77
CA ILE A 80 -1.19 0.91 -2.89
C ILE A 80 -0.92 1.49 -1.49
N CYS A 81 0.28 1.27 -0.98
CA CYS A 81 0.77 1.89 0.25
C CYS A 81 1.56 3.14 -0.13
N ILE A 82 1.18 4.28 0.44
CA ILE A 82 1.77 5.59 0.14
C ILE A 82 2.21 6.21 1.45
N ASP A 83 3.47 6.64 1.50
CA ASP A 83 4.00 7.37 2.64
C ASP A 83 3.42 8.79 2.70
N LEU A 84 3.00 9.22 3.88
CA LEU A 84 2.39 10.51 4.14
C LEU A 84 3.09 11.22 5.29
N LEU A 85 3.46 12.47 5.02
CA LEU A 85 3.89 13.42 6.04
C LEU A 85 2.68 14.28 6.44
N PHE A 86 2.11 14.10 7.63
CA PHE A 86 0.97 14.90 8.09
C PHE A 86 1.41 16.26 8.66
N ASP A 87 2.40 16.25 9.56
CA ASP A 87 2.97 17.41 10.25
C ASP A 87 4.39 17.06 10.72
N SER A 88 5.13 18.02 11.30
CA SER A 88 6.58 17.93 11.59
C SER A 88 7.07 16.75 12.44
N ASN A 89 6.18 15.94 13.03
CA ASN A 89 6.51 14.74 13.82
C ASN A 89 5.51 13.59 13.64
N GLN A 90 4.61 13.66 12.65
CA GLN A 90 3.58 12.65 12.48
C GLN A 90 3.55 12.13 11.05
N ASN A 91 4.01 10.88 10.92
CA ASN A 91 3.97 10.15 9.67
C ASN A 91 2.74 9.25 9.63
N GLY A 92 2.35 8.83 8.44
CA GLY A 92 1.42 7.73 8.29
C GLY A 92 1.41 7.17 6.89
N VAL A 93 0.56 6.18 6.73
CA VAL A 93 0.43 5.43 5.48
C VAL A 93 -0.99 5.63 4.96
N GLU A 94 -1.12 6.06 3.71
CA GLU A 94 -2.36 5.86 2.96
C GLU A 94 -2.36 4.45 2.36
N PHE A 95 -3.39 3.68 2.70
CA PHE A 95 -3.76 2.47 1.99
C PHE A 95 -4.86 2.81 0.99
N ARG A 96 -4.50 2.90 -0.28
CA ARG A 96 -5.45 3.07 -1.39
C ARG A 96 -5.88 1.71 -1.90
N LEU A 97 -7.03 1.27 -1.44
CA LEU A 97 -7.67 0.01 -1.82
C LEU A 97 -8.42 0.19 -3.14
N ILE A 98 -8.13 -0.67 -4.12
CA ILE A 98 -8.69 -0.62 -5.47
C ILE A 98 -9.35 -1.96 -5.78
N SER A 99 -10.66 -1.93 -6.03
CA SER A 99 -11.43 -3.08 -6.52
C SER A 99 -12.02 -2.77 -7.90
N SER A 100 -12.69 -3.75 -8.51
CA SER A 100 -13.35 -3.56 -9.81
C SER A 100 -14.49 -2.53 -9.78
N SER A 101 -15.07 -2.25 -8.61
CA SER A 101 -16.26 -1.42 -8.46
C SER A 101 -16.08 -0.21 -7.55
N SER A 102 -14.95 -0.10 -6.86
CA SER A 102 -14.72 0.98 -5.89
C SER A 102 -13.23 1.25 -5.65
N GLU A 103 -12.98 2.47 -5.19
CA GLU A 103 -11.72 2.86 -4.57
C GLU A 103 -12.03 3.35 -3.15
N LYS A 104 -11.15 3.01 -2.21
CA LYS A 104 -11.27 3.41 -0.81
C LYS A 104 -9.90 3.75 -0.27
N LYS A 105 -9.83 4.84 0.49
CA LYS A 105 -8.60 5.28 1.17
C LYS A 105 -8.73 5.09 2.66
N LEU A 106 -7.70 4.53 3.27
CA LEU A 106 -7.55 4.40 4.71
C LEU A 106 -6.23 5.00 5.11
N TYR A 107 -6.19 5.64 6.27
CA TYR A 107 -5.01 6.33 6.76
C TYR A 107 -4.65 5.74 8.11
N LEU A 108 -3.39 5.35 8.28
CA LEU A 108 -2.87 4.82 9.53
C LEU A 108 -1.64 5.61 9.94
N LYS A 109 -1.70 6.22 11.11
CA LYS A 109 -0.57 6.97 11.68
C LYS A 109 0.40 6.00 12.33
N TYR A 110 1.68 6.33 12.32
CA TYR A 110 2.70 5.56 13.03
C TYR A 110 3.75 6.46 13.67
N THR A 111 4.46 5.90 14.64
CA THR A 111 5.73 6.43 15.16
C THR A 111 6.79 5.35 15.09
N ILE A 112 8.06 5.75 15.02
CA ILE A 112 9.21 4.85 15.08
C ILE A 112 9.95 5.14 16.38
N GLU A 113 9.96 4.16 17.28
CA GLU A 113 10.60 4.27 18.61
C GLU A 113 11.35 2.98 18.89
N ASP A 114 12.57 3.08 19.42
CA ASP A 114 13.42 1.93 19.79
C ASP A 114 13.53 0.87 18.67
N ASN A 115 13.71 1.32 17.43
CA ASN A 115 13.79 0.47 16.23
C ASN A 115 12.55 -0.43 16.04
N LYS A 116 11.37 0.12 16.34
CA LYS A 116 10.06 -0.53 16.13
C LYS A 116 9.05 0.48 15.59
N VAL A 117 8.26 0.03 14.63
CA VAL A 117 7.09 0.77 14.14
C VAL A 117 5.93 0.55 15.10
N GLN A 118 5.37 1.64 15.62
CA GLN A 118 4.17 1.63 16.45
C GLN A 118 2.99 2.20 15.66
N TRP A 119 2.07 1.32 15.25
CA TRP A 119 0.85 1.70 14.56
C TRP A 119 -0.17 2.30 15.52
N MET A 120 -0.61 3.53 15.25
CA MET A 120 -1.64 4.20 16.04
C MET A 120 -3.02 3.72 15.61
N LYS A 121 -3.85 3.30 16.57
CA LYS A 121 -5.23 2.89 16.27
C LYS A 121 -6.01 4.08 15.65
N PRO A 122 -6.79 3.85 14.60
CA PRO A 122 -7.73 4.85 14.08
C PRO A 122 -8.83 5.17 15.09
#